data_AF-A0A536T4M0-F1
#
_entry.id   AF-A0A536T4M0-F1
#
_cell.length_a   1.000
_cell.length_b   1.000
_cell.length_c   1.000
_cell.angle_alpha   90.00
_cell.angle_beta   90.00
_cell.angle_gamma   90.00
#
_symmetry.space_group_name_H-M   'P 1'
#
loop_
_entity.id
_entity.type
_entity.pdbx_description
1 polymer ?
#
loop_
_entity_poly.entity_id
_entity_poly.type
_entity_poly.pdbx_seq_one_letter_code
_entity_poly.pdbx_strand_id
1 'polypeptide(L)'
;VAEAAAKRLADVEELAVEIVVPALLAPLPRGTLIGHLLTRKRVVMVEESHRQYGVAAEMAASLLERGYRGKVLRIGAPPLPIASARSLERQILPDETRIVEQILDMI
;
A
#
# COMPACT_ATOMS: atom_id res chain seq x y z
N VAL A 1 9.44 5.95 -3.31
CA VAL A 1 9.58 4.79 -2.40
C VAL A 1 8.99 3.50 -2.97
N ALA A 2 7.74 3.48 -3.44
CA ALA A 2 7.12 2.26 -3.99
C ALA A 2 7.89 1.64 -5.19
N GLU A 3 8.34 2.45 -6.15
CA GLU A 3 9.13 1.99 -7.30
C GLU A 3 10.48 1.38 -6.88
N ALA A 4 11.16 1.99 -5.90
CA ALA A 4 12.41 1.48 -5.36
C ALA A 4 12.19 0.13 -4.63
N ALA A 5 11.11 0.04 -3.84
CA ALA A 5 10.74 -1.21 -3.18
C ALA A 5 10.40 -2.32 -4.19
N ALA A 6 9.67 -1.98 -5.25
CA ALA A 6 9.36 -2.90 -6.33
C ALA A 6 10.62 -3.41 -7.04
N LYS A 7 11.55 -2.52 -7.34
CA LYS A 7 12.85 -2.88 -7.93
C LYS A 7 13.64 -3.79 -7.01
N ARG A 8 13.72 -3.48 -5.72
CA ARG A 8 14.43 -4.31 -4.74
C ARG A 8 13.81 -5.70 -4.58
N LEU A 9 12.48 -5.80 -4.53
CA LEU A 9 11.77 -7.08 -4.51
C LEU A 9 12.06 -7.91 -5.76
N ALA A 10 12.10 -7.29 -6.94
CA ALA A 10 12.43 -7.98 -8.17
C ALA A 10 13.89 -8.45 -8.21
N ASP A 11 14.84 -7.60 -7.85
CA ASP A 11 16.27 -7.87 -7.98
C ASP A 11 16.82 -8.83 -6.92
N VAL A 12 16.28 -8.80 -5.69
CA VAL A 12 16.82 -9.54 -4.54
C VAL A 12 15.98 -10.77 -4.20
N GLU A 13 14.66 -10.64 -4.27
CA GLU A 13 13.72 -11.67 -3.80
C GLU A 13 13.03 -12.40 -4.96
N GLU A 14 13.35 -12.04 -6.21
CA GLU A 14 12.72 -12.55 -7.43
C GLU A 14 11.18 -12.38 -7.44
N LEU A 15 10.68 -11.34 -6.76
CA LEU A 15 9.26 -11.04 -6.63
C LEU A 15 8.83 -9.92 -7.58
N ALA A 16 8.13 -10.29 -8.65
CA ALA A 16 7.50 -9.34 -9.54
C ALA A 16 6.26 -8.68 -8.89
N VAL A 17 6.23 -7.35 -8.89
CA VAL A 17 5.10 -6.56 -8.37
C VAL A 17 4.56 -5.61 -9.43
N GLU A 18 3.24 -5.46 -9.46
CA GLU A 18 2.55 -4.46 -10.28
C GLU A 18 2.26 -3.23 -9.42
N ILE A 19 2.72 -2.05 -9.86
CA ILE A 19 2.40 -0.78 -9.18
C ILE A 19 1.15 -0.20 -9.83
N VAL A 20 0.11 0.03 -9.02
CA VAL A 20 -1.14 0.64 -9.45
C VAL A 20 -1.34 1.94 -8.67
N VAL A 21 -1.41 3.07 -9.37
CA VAL A 21 -1.61 4.40 -8.77
C VAL A 21 -2.99 4.95 -9.18
N PRO A 22 -3.94 5.11 -8.26
CA PRO A 22 -5.23 5.72 -8.58
C PRO A 22 -5.07 7.22 -8.84
N ALA A 23 -5.64 7.72 -9.93
CA ALA A 23 -5.62 9.15 -10.27
C ALA A 23 -6.58 10.01 -9.42
N LEU A 24 -7.57 9.38 -8.77
CA LEU A 24 -8.58 10.03 -7.95
C LEU A 24 -8.83 9.23 -6.67
N LEU A 25 -9.00 9.93 -5.55
CA LEU A 25 -9.37 9.34 -4.26
C LEU A 25 -10.88 9.48 -3.98
N ALA A 26 -11.48 10.60 -4.39
CA ALA A 26 -12.89 10.90 -4.20
C ALA A 26 -13.45 11.63 -5.43
N PRO A 27 -14.33 10.99 -6.22
CA PRO A 27 -14.74 9.59 -6.11
C PRO A 27 -13.61 8.63 -6.50
N LEU A 28 -13.42 7.55 -5.73
CA LEU A 28 -12.51 6.47 -6.09
C LEU A 28 -13.02 5.79 -7.38
N PRO A 29 -12.18 5.56 -8.41
CA PRO A 29 -12.59 4.96 -9.67
C PRO A 29 -12.80 3.44 -9.52
N ARG A 30 -13.83 3.06 -8.74
CA ARG A 30 -14.06 1.68 -8.30
C ARG A 30 -14.23 0.70 -9.46
N GLY A 31 -14.85 1.10 -10.55
CA GLY A 31 -15.08 0.22 -11.71
C GLY A 31 -13.78 -0.33 -12.30
N THR A 32 -12.81 0.55 -12.57
CA THR A 32 -11.54 0.18 -13.19
C THR A 32 -10.55 -0.33 -12.16
N LEU A 33 -10.31 0.43 -11.08
CA LEU A 33 -9.32 0.09 -10.07
C LEU A 33 -9.66 -1.22 -9.35
N ILE A 34 -10.87 -1.31 -8.78
CA ILE A 34 -11.24 -2.50 -7.99
C ILE A 34 -11.41 -3.71 -8.90
N GLY A 35 -11.99 -3.53 -10.09
CA GLY A 35 -12.05 -4.58 -11.12
C GLY A 35 -10.66 -5.15 -11.45
N HIS A 36 -9.68 -4.26 -11.60
CA HIS A 36 -8.28 -4.59 -11.79
C HIS A 36 -7.58 -5.09 -10.51
N LEU A 37 -8.13 -5.01 -9.31
CA LEU A 37 -7.46 -5.60 -8.13
C LEU A 37 -8.05 -6.97 -7.78
N LEU A 38 -9.29 -7.25 -8.20
CA LEU A 38 -10.01 -8.47 -7.86
C LEU A 38 -9.33 -9.77 -8.31
N THR A 39 -8.59 -9.75 -9.42
CA THR A 39 -7.96 -10.98 -9.94
C THR A 39 -6.60 -11.29 -9.29
N ARG A 40 -6.13 -10.46 -8.35
CA ARG A 40 -4.79 -10.54 -7.78
C ARG A 40 -4.86 -11.38 -6.52
N LYS A 41 -3.86 -12.22 -6.25
CA LYS A 41 -3.86 -13.05 -5.02
C LYS A 41 -3.55 -12.24 -3.75
N ARG A 42 -2.80 -11.15 -3.91
CA ARG A 42 -2.30 -10.29 -2.84
C ARG A 42 -2.41 -8.84 -3.30
N VAL A 43 -2.92 -7.95 -2.46
CA VAL A 43 -2.98 -6.50 -2.71
C VAL A 43 -2.38 -5.77 -1.52
N VAL A 44 -1.40 -4.92 -1.80
CA VAL A 44 -0.71 -4.10 -0.79
C VAL A 44 -1.02 -2.64 -1.09
N MET A 45 -1.52 -1.93 -0.10
CA MET A 45 -1.84 -0.52 -0.20
C MET A 45 -0.85 0.27 0.64
N VAL A 46 -0.22 1.27 0.02
CA VAL A 46 0.78 2.12 0.67
C VAL A 46 0.28 3.56 0.64
N GLU A 47 0.25 4.21 1.80
CA GLU A 47 -0.08 5.63 1.94
C GLU A 47 0.82 6.31 2.98
N GLU A 48 1.09 7.61 2.82
CA GLU A 48 1.87 8.38 3.80
C GLU A 48 1.02 8.84 5.00
N SER A 49 -0.31 8.86 4.83
CA SER A 49 -1.26 9.18 5.89
C SER A 49 -1.31 8.11 6.97
N HIS A 50 -2.00 8.41 8.07
CA HIS A 50 -2.24 7.44 9.13
C HIS A 50 -2.89 6.18 8.56
N ARG A 51 -2.35 5.01 8.94
CA ARG A 51 -2.92 3.72 8.53
C ARG A 51 -4.38 3.59 8.98
N GLN A 52 -4.76 4.15 10.13
CA GLN A 52 -6.14 4.14 10.60
C GLN A 52 -6.93 5.27 9.94
N TYR A 53 -8.16 4.98 9.52
CA TYR A 53 -9.08 5.96 8.89
C TYR A 53 -8.53 6.65 7.63
N GLY A 54 -7.48 6.09 7.02
CA GLY A 54 -6.88 6.56 5.77
C GLY A 54 -7.57 6.03 4.52
N VAL A 55 -7.05 6.43 3.37
CA VAL A 55 -7.58 6.09 2.04
C VAL A 55 -7.45 4.60 1.76
N ALA A 56 -6.38 3.97 2.26
CA ALA A 56 -6.22 2.53 2.12
C ALA A 56 -7.33 1.74 2.84
N ALA A 57 -7.92 2.30 3.90
CA ALA A 57 -9.05 1.64 4.57
C ALA A 57 -10.29 1.58 3.67
N GLU A 58 -10.61 2.70 3.00
CA GLU A 58 -11.72 2.78 2.03
C GLU A 58 -11.49 1.87 0.82
N MET A 59 -10.25 1.82 0.29
CA MET A 59 -9.92 0.92 -0.81
C MET A 59 -10.04 -0.56 -0.41
N ALA A 60 -9.61 -0.92 0.80
CA ALA A 60 -9.71 -2.29 1.29
C ALA A 60 -11.16 -2.71 1.55
N ALA A 61 -11.98 -1.81 2.11
CA ALA A 61 -13.41 -2.03 2.26
C ALA A 61 -14.08 -2.20 0.89
N SER A 62 -13.80 -1.31 -0.06
CA SER A 62 -14.30 -1.40 -1.44
C SER A 62 -13.92 -2.71 -2.15
N LEU A 63 -12.70 -3.24 -1.92
CA LEU A 63 -12.29 -4.55 -2.44
C LEU A 63 -13.10 -5.69 -1.82
N LEU A 64 -13.22 -5.68 -0.49
CA LEU A 64 -13.94 -6.72 0.25
C LEU A 64 -15.42 -6.77 -0.15
N GLU A 65 -16.08 -5.61 -0.23
CA GLU A 65 -17.49 -5.49 -0.68
C GLU A 65 -17.69 -5.98 -2.11
N ARG A 66 -16.66 -5.90 -2.95
CA ARG A 66 -16.67 -6.43 -4.33
C ARG A 66 -16.28 -7.91 -4.42
N GLY A 67 -16.11 -8.59 -3.29
CA GLY A 67 -15.87 -10.02 -3.23
C GLY A 67 -14.41 -10.44 -3.34
N TYR A 68 -13.46 -9.54 -3.03
CA TYR A 68 -12.04 -9.90 -2.97
C TYR A 68 -11.78 -10.99 -1.91
N ARG A 69 -11.06 -12.05 -2.28
CA ARG A 69 -10.72 -13.19 -1.38
C ARG A 69 -9.22 -13.37 -1.15
N GLY A 70 -8.40 -12.49 -1.72
CA GLY A 70 -6.95 -12.54 -1.55
C GLY A 70 -6.50 -11.93 -0.21
N LYS A 71 -5.17 -11.93 0.02
CA LYS A 71 -4.57 -11.25 1.17
C LYS A 71 -4.52 -9.74 0.91
N VAL A 72 -4.92 -8.94 1.90
CA VAL A 72 -4.80 -7.47 1.86
C VAL A 72 -3.85 -7.02 2.96
N LEU A 73 -2.91 -6.15 2.60
CA LEU A 73 -2.00 -5.48 3.52
C LEU A 73 -2.10 -3.97 3.33
N ARG A 74 -2.11 -3.22 4.44
CA ARG A 74 -2.13 -1.75 4.42
C ARG A 74 -0.94 -1.22 5.20
N ILE A 75 -0.09 -0.49 4.51
CA ILE A 75 1.13 0.13 5.02
C ILE A 75 0.87 1.64 5.07
N GLY A 76 0.91 2.21 6.26
CA GLY A 76 0.72 3.64 6.48
C GLY A 76 1.47 4.13 7.71
N ALA A 77 1.48 5.44 7.90
CA ALA A 77 2.10 6.04 9.07
C ALA A 77 1.38 5.60 10.37
N PRO A 78 2.10 5.43 11.50
CA PRO A 78 1.48 5.27 12.81
C PRO A 78 0.67 6.52 13.19
N PRO A 79 -0.31 6.43 14.12
CA PRO A 79 -1.18 7.55 14.52
C PRO A 79 -0.42 8.55 15.42
N LEU A 80 0.59 9.19 14.85
CA LEU A 80 1.46 10.16 15.51
C LEU A 80 1.50 11.46 14.67
N PRO A 81 1.71 12.63 15.30
CA PRO A 81 2.01 13.85 14.58
C PRO A 81 3.31 13.71 13.78
N ILE A 82 3.34 14.28 12.57
CA ILE A 82 4.57 14.34 11.77
C ILE A 82 5.55 15.31 12.44
N ALA A 83 6.76 14.84 12.70
CA ALA A 83 7.82 15.65 13.30
C ALA A 83 8.43 16.61 12.28
N SER A 84 8.78 17.83 12.69
CA SER A 84 9.47 18.80 11.82
C SER A 84 10.91 18.42 11.51
N ALA A 85 11.57 17.67 12.40
CA ALA A 85 12.90 17.15 12.17
C ALA A 85 12.85 16.05 11.11
N ARG A 86 13.51 16.27 9.97
CA ARG A 86 13.55 15.32 8.84
C ARG A 86 13.98 13.91 9.21
N SER A 87 14.87 13.76 10.20
CA SER A 87 15.31 12.45 10.70
C SER A 87 14.20 11.68 11.40
N LEU A 88 13.29 12.38 12.08
CA LEU A 88 12.13 11.79 12.77
C LEU A 88 10.96 11.60 11.80
N GLU A 89 10.71 12.54 10.89
CA GLU A 89 9.72 12.40 9.82
C GLU A 89 9.93 11.11 9.02
N ARG A 90 11.18 10.84 8.60
CA ARG A 90 11.54 9.63 7.86
C ARG A 90 11.29 8.33 8.63
N GLN A 91 11.32 8.37 9.97
CA GLN A 91 11.01 7.20 10.80
C GLN A 91 9.50 6.96 10.92
N ILE A 92 8.69 7.99 10.68
CA ILE A 92 7.22 7.92 10.78
C ILE A 92 6.61 7.47 9.45
N LEU A 93 7.04 8.08 8.34
CA LEU A 93 6.52 7.79 7.02
C LEU A 93 6.99 6.40 6.51
N PRO A 94 6.18 5.68 5.73
CA PRO A 94 6.64 4.46 5.08
C PRO A 94 7.80 4.71 4.12
N ASP A 95 8.86 3.90 4.24
CA ASP A 95 10.01 3.93 3.36
C ASP A 95 10.15 2.62 2.57
N GLU A 96 11.20 2.54 1.74
CA GLU A 96 11.48 1.35 0.94
C GLU A 96 11.63 0.09 1.79
N THR A 97 12.46 0.15 2.84
CA THR A 97 12.77 -1.00 3.69
C THR A 97 11.50 -1.53 4.36
N ARG A 98 10.70 -0.65 4.95
CA ARG A 98 9.45 -1.01 5.62
C ARG A 98 8.41 -1.60 4.67
N ILE A 99 8.37 -1.14 3.42
CA ILE A 99 7.50 -1.72 2.39
C ILE A 99 7.95 -3.13 2.05
N VAL A 100 9.25 -3.35 1.79
CA VAL A 100 9.80 -4.66 1.43
C VAL A 100 9.58 -5.68 2.55
N GLU A 101 9.95 -5.34 3.79
CA GLU A 101 9.81 -6.24 4.95
C GLU A 101 8.36 -6.70 5.15
N GLN A 102 7.39 -5.77 5.14
CA GLN A 102 5.98 -6.14 5.33
C GLN A 102 5.40 -6.93 4.15
N ILE A 103 5.90 -6.73 2.93
CA ILE A 103 5.51 -7.55 1.78
C ILE A 103 6.01 -8.98 1.96
N LEU A 104 7.25 -9.16 2.41
CA LEU A 104 7.83 -10.48 2.66
C LEU A 104 7.11 -11.21 3.81
N ASP A 105 6.80 -10.52 4.90
CA ASP A 105 6.02 -11.07 6.03
C ASP A 105 4.62 -11.57 5.62
N MET A 106 4.05 -11.02 4.54
CA MET A 106 2.72 -11.40 4.06
C MET A 106 2.73 -12.68 3.22
N ILE A 107 3.85 -13.06 2.61
CA ILE A 107 3.92 -14.09 1.57
C ILE A 107 3.67 -15.48 2.16
#